data_AF-A0AAE8M0V1-F1
#
_entry.id   AF-A0AAE8M0V1-F1
#
_cell.length_a   1.000
_cell.length_b   1.000
_cell.length_c   1.000
_cell.angle_alpha   90.00
_cell.angle_beta   90.00
_cell.angle_gamma   90.00
#
_symmetry.space_group_name_H-M   'P 1'
#
loop_
_entity.id
_entity.type
_entity.pdbx_description
1 polymer ?
#
loop_
_entity_poly.entity_id
_entity_poly.type
_entity_poly.pdbx_seq_one_letter_code
_entity_poly.pdbx_strand_id
1 'polypeptide(L)'
;MDQFVHSKDLRDKLDLNEDSFELKRTLQMYLPPVATAKTRGIDCMIALIRCIYSHMTPKYWERNAENIEREKKNPLLALAWLDVDYEHLASIAEWGQARQEVAALFGLSESTDSLSFETILESDLMAETLWKEPEFVLWTAMMMTKPGKDKRSVACDQSGIPRLIVDRNRNPNLTFRDFVRKPFSYKLKHGTTYVRMSAEPRFIRVDYSTKPGLAALPFSTIKNIKIPIVELNDSAKECWYTLFAVVSLQETRSGPTRLWARDRT
;
A
#
# COMPACT_ATOMS: atom_id res chain seq x y z
N MET A 1 -35.77 3.64 -26.99
CA MET A 1 -34.62 4.40 -26.44
C MET A 1 -34.27 3.71 -25.15
N ASP A 2 -33.33 2.76 -25.22
CA ASP A 2 -32.84 2.09 -24.02
C ASP A 2 -31.95 3.08 -23.27
N GLN A 3 -32.43 3.56 -22.13
CA GLN A 3 -31.56 4.19 -21.15
C GLN A 3 -30.62 3.09 -20.66
N PHE A 4 -29.41 3.05 -21.22
CA PHE A 4 -28.31 2.32 -20.61
C PHE A 4 -28.18 2.88 -19.18
N VAL A 5 -28.66 2.13 -18.20
CA VAL A 5 -28.36 2.40 -16.79
C VAL A 5 -26.86 2.23 -16.68
N HIS A 6 -26.13 3.35 -16.71
CA HIS A 6 -24.69 3.34 -16.51
C HIS A 6 -24.46 2.70 -15.15
N SER A 7 -23.75 1.57 -15.12
CA SER A 7 -23.40 0.97 -13.84
C SER A 7 -22.57 1.99 -13.07
N LYS A 8 -22.93 2.21 -11.82
CA LYS A 8 -22.21 3.11 -10.91
C LYS A 8 -20.93 2.47 -10.35
N ASP A 9 -20.67 1.21 -10.71
CA ASP A 9 -19.51 0.46 -10.25
C ASP A 9 -18.49 0.36 -11.37
N LEU A 10 -17.29 0.86 -11.09
CA LEU A 10 -16.16 0.85 -12.00
C LEU A 10 -15.82 -0.55 -12.49
N ARG A 11 -16.08 -1.58 -11.67
CA ARG A 11 -15.75 -2.98 -12.00
C ARG A 11 -16.55 -3.53 -13.17
N ASP A 12 -17.74 -2.98 -13.42
CA ASP A 12 -18.59 -3.41 -14.53
C ASP A 12 -18.06 -2.90 -15.90
N LYS A 13 -17.07 -1.99 -15.89
CA LYS A 13 -16.37 -1.48 -17.07
C LYS A 13 -15.03 -2.16 -17.35
N LEU A 14 -14.62 -3.09 -16.50
CA LEU A 14 -13.29 -3.72 -16.57
C LEU A 14 -13.44 -5.16 -17.08
N ASP A 15 -12.60 -5.54 -18.03
CA ASP A 15 -12.53 -6.92 -18.49
C ASP A 15 -11.60 -7.72 -17.58
N LEU A 16 -12.15 -8.72 -16.89
CA LEU A 16 -11.40 -9.58 -15.99
C LEU A 16 -10.53 -10.62 -16.68
N ASN A 17 -10.79 -10.84 -17.97
CA ASN A 17 -9.98 -11.70 -18.81
C ASN A 17 -8.78 -10.95 -19.40
N GLU A 18 -8.71 -9.62 -19.22
CA GLU A 18 -7.51 -8.85 -19.55
C GLU A 18 -6.31 -9.32 -18.74
N ASP A 19 -5.13 -9.16 -19.32
CA ASP A 19 -3.89 -9.37 -18.60
C ASP A 19 -3.83 -8.47 -17.36
N SER A 20 -3.27 -9.00 -16.27
CA SER A 20 -3.18 -8.31 -14.99
C SER A 20 -2.44 -6.96 -15.07
N PHE A 21 -1.59 -6.79 -16.08
CA PHE A 21 -0.93 -5.52 -16.38
C PHE A 21 -1.92 -4.48 -16.92
N GLU A 22 -2.74 -4.86 -17.91
CA GLU A 22 -3.71 -3.95 -18.52
C GLU A 22 -4.80 -3.56 -17.53
N LEU A 23 -5.31 -4.50 -16.71
CA LEU A 23 -6.25 -4.17 -15.64
C LEU A 23 -5.69 -3.12 -14.66
N LYS A 24 -4.43 -3.29 -14.23
CA LYS A 24 -3.75 -2.32 -13.34
C LYS A 24 -3.62 -0.96 -14.00
N ARG A 25 -3.18 -0.95 -15.26
CA ARG A 25 -3.02 0.27 -16.05
C ARG A 25 -4.35 0.99 -16.19
N THR A 26 -5.41 0.26 -16.55
CA THR A 26 -6.76 0.79 -16.67
C THR A 26 -7.23 1.39 -15.35
N LEU A 27 -7.08 0.68 -14.22
CA LEU A 27 -7.43 1.19 -12.89
C LEU A 27 -6.63 2.44 -12.49
N GLN A 28 -5.38 2.57 -12.93
CA GLN A 28 -4.58 3.79 -12.72
C GLN A 28 -5.07 4.98 -13.54
N MET A 29 -5.74 4.75 -14.69
CA MET A 29 -6.31 5.81 -15.51
C MET A 29 -7.61 6.37 -14.92
N TYR A 30 -8.34 5.58 -14.13
CA TYR A 30 -9.49 6.06 -13.36
C TYR A 30 -9.00 6.80 -12.12
N LEU A 31 -8.58 8.05 -12.29
CA LEU A 31 -8.20 8.91 -11.17
C LEU A 31 -9.45 9.47 -10.47
N PRO A 32 -9.36 9.86 -9.19
CA PRO A 32 -10.39 10.65 -8.52
C PRO A 32 -10.65 12.02 -9.19
N PRO A 33 -11.90 12.50 -9.27
CA PRO A 33 -12.22 13.84 -9.73
C PRO A 33 -11.63 14.91 -8.81
N VAL A 34 -10.88 15.85 -9.40
CA VAL A 34 -10.28 17.07 -8.79
C VAL A 34 -10.05 16.99 -7.28
N ALA A 35 -8.80 16.72 -6.91
CA ALA A 35 -8.37 16.66 -5.52
C ALA A 35 -8.44 18.04 -4.83
N THR A 36 -9.26 18.16 -3.79
CA THR A 36 -9.18 19.33 -2.89
C THR A 36 -8.02 19.14 -1.92
N ALA A 37 -7.36 20.22 -1.50
CA ALA A 37 -6.24 20.13 -0.56
C ALA A 37 -6.59 19.38 0.74
N LYS A 38 -7.84 19.48 1.20
CA LYS A 38 -8.34 18.83 2.42
C LYS A 38 -8.49 17.31 2.31
N THR A 39 -8.74 16.79 1.10
CA THR A 39 -9.10 15.38 0.87
C THR A 39 -8.06 14.60 0.07
N ARG A 40 -6.89 15.18 -0.23
CA ARG A 40 -5.83 14.50 -1.02
C ARG A 40 -5.44 13.14 -0.46
N GLY A 41 -5.48 12.97 0.86
CA GLY A 41 -5.23 11.68 1.51
C GLY A 41 -6.21 10.59 1.05
N ILE A 42 -7.49 10.93 0.88
CA ILE A 42 -8.54 10.02 0.39
C ILE A 42 -8.26 9.62 -1.05
N ASP A 43 -7.92 10.59 -1.90
CA ASP A 43 -7.64 10.35 -3.33
C ASP A 43 -6.45 9.38 -3.50
N CYS A 44 -5.38 9.59 -2.75
CA CYS A 44 -4.24 8.66 -2.69
C CYS A 44 -4.65 7.28 -2.18
N MET A 45 -5.57 7.23 -1.21
CA MET A 45 -6.04 5.97 -0.64
C MET A 45 -6.88 5.17 -1.64
N ILE A 46 -7.75 5.82 -2.40
CA ILE A 46 -8.53 5.18 -3.47
C ILE A 46 -7.61 4.52 -4.49
N ALA A 47 -6.58 5.25 -4.94
CA ALA A 47 -5.59 4.69 -5.87
C ALA A 47 -4.85 3.47 -5.28
N LEU A 48 -4.50 3.52 -3.99
CA LEU A 48 -3.89 2.39 -3.30
C LEU A 48 -4.83 1.18 -3.20
N ILE A 49 -6.09 1.39 -2.80
CA ILE A 49 -7.11 0.33 -2.70
C ILE A 49 -7.32 -0.33 -4.06
N ARG A 50 -7.56 0.45 -5.12
CA ARG A 50 -7.70 -0.08 -6.50
C ARG A 50 -6.49 -0.94 -6.88
N CYS A 51 -5.29 -0.48 -6.54
CA CYS A 51 -4.07 -1.22 -6.82
C CYS A 51 -3.97 -2.53 -6.01
N ILE A 52 -4.22 -2.51 -4.70
CA ILE A 52 -4.26 -3.71 -3.85
C ILE A 52 -5.19 -4.77 -4.45
N TYR A 53 -6.38 -4.36 -4.86
CA TYR A 53 -7.42 -5.27 -5.33
C TYR A 53 -7.13 -5.80 -6.75
N SER A 54 -6.47 -5.00 -7.60
CA SER A 54 -5.96 -5.46 -8.90
C SER A 54 -4.88 -6.54 -8.80
N HIS A 55 -4.26 -6.72 -7.62
CA HIS A 55 -3.32 -7.81 -7.36
C HIS A 55 -4.00 -9.07 -6.82
N MET A 56 -5.29 -8.99 -6.47
CA MET A 56 -6.09 -10.02 -5.80
C MET A 56 -7.29 -10.45 -6.64
N THR A 57 -7.28 -10.14 -7.94
CA THR A 57 -8.45 -10.09 -8.82
C THR A 57 -9.24 -11.38 -8.96
N PRO A 58 -8.70 -12.61 -8.79
CA PRO A 58 -9.57 -13.78 -8.72
C PRO A 58 -10.39 -13.87 -7.42
N LYS A 59 -9.86 -13.40 -6.29
CA LYS A 59 -10.47 -13.60 -4.96
C LYS A 59 -11.60 -12.59 -4.65
N TYR A 60 -11.51 -11.37 -5.17
CA TYR A 60 -12.41 -10.29 -4.74
C TYR A 60 -13.41 -9.86 -5.81
N TRP A 61 -13.17 -10.19 -7.07
CA TRP A 61 -14.02 -9.67 -8.14
C TRP A 61 -15.37 -10.36 -8.26
N GLU A 62 -15.49 -11.56 -7.69
CA GLU A 62 -16.79 -12.19 -7.50
C GLU A 62 -17.63 -11.33 -6.55
N ARG A 63 -18.73 -10.78 -7.05
CA ARG A 63 -19.78 -10.10 -6.26
C ARG A 63 -20.55 -11.12 -5.41
N ASN A 64 -19.83 -11.87 -4.57
CA ASN A 64 -20.45 -12.71 -3.57
C ASN A 64 -21.03 -11.82 -2.45
N ALA A 65 -21.96 -12.39 -1.67
CA ALA A 65 -22.64 -11.67 -0.61
C ALA A 65 -21.66 -11.06 0.42
N GLU A 66 -20.51 -11.69 0.63
CA GLU A 66 -19.51 -11.23 1.59
C GLU A 66 -18.85 -9.92 1.13
N ASN A 67 -18.42 -9.83 -0.13
CA ASN A 67 -17.79 -8.63 -0.69
C ASN A 67 -18.75 -7.43 -0.71
N ILE A 68 -20.02 -7.67 -1.04
CA ILE A 68 -21.08 -6.64 -1.01
C ILE A 68 -21.27 -6.12 0.42
N GLU A 69 -21.33 -7.00 1.41
CA GLU A 69 -21.48 -6.59 2.82
C GLU A 69 -20.25 -5.86 3.36
N ARG A 70 -19.04 -6.24 2.93
CA ARG A 70 -17.81 -5.51 3.26
C ARG A 70 -17.84 -4.07 2.72
N GLU A 71 -18.27 -3.87 1.48
CA GLU A 71 -18.39 -2.54 0.87
C GLU A 71 -19.44 -1.67 1.56
N LYS A 72 -20.59 -2.23 1.94
CA LYS A 72 -21.61 -1.49 2.71
C LYS A 72 -21.11 -0.99 4.06
N LYS A 73 -20.23 -1.75 4.71
CA LYS A 73 -19.65 -1.40 6.02
C LYS A 73 -18.47 -0.43 5.91
N ASN A 74 -17.85 -0.36 4.74
CA ASN A 74 -16.65 0.41 4.50
C ASN A 74 -16.85 1.45 3.38
N PRO A 75 -17.29 2.68 3.72
CA PRO A 75 -17.54 3.74 2.74
C PRO A 75 -16.31 4.12 1.91
N LEU A 76 -15.10 3.96 2.46
CA LEU A 76 -13.85 4.19 1.73
C LEU A 76 -13.66 3.17 0.60
N LEU A 77 -13.99 1.89 0.87
CA LEU A 77 -13.95 0.84 -0.12
C LEU A 77 -15.03 1.02 -1.19
N ALA A 78 -16.26 1.38 -0.80
CA ALA A 78 -17.33 1.70 -1.73
C ALA A 78 -16.96 2.88 -2.66
N LEU A 79 -16.42 3.96 -2.09
CA LEU A 79 -15.93 5.11 -2.85
C LEU A 79 -14.81 4.73 -3.83
N ALA A 80 -13.95 3.78 -3.47
CA ALA A 80 -12.90 3.29 -4.36
C ALA A 80 -13.45 2.56 -5.59
N TRP A 81 -14.68 2.05 -5.58
CA TRP A 81 -15.31 1.41 -6.75
C TRP A 81 -16.35 2.27 -7.44
N LEU A 82 -16.66 3.45 -6.91
CA LEU A 82 -17.58 4.38 -7.55
C LEU A 82 -16.99 4.85 -8.89
N ASP A 83 -17.73 4.58 -9.97
CA ASP A 83 -17.44 5.07 -11.30
C ASP A 83 -17.82 6.55 -11.42
N VAL A 84 -17.04 7.31 -12.19
CA VAL A 84 -17.31 8.73 -12.43
C VAL A 84 -17.39 9.00 -13.91
N ASP A 85 -18.56 9.46 -14.33
CA ASP A 85 -18.75 10.04 -15.64
C ASP A 85 -18.37 11.52 -15.61
N TYR A 86 -17.21 11.82 -16.19
CA TYR A 86 -16.66 13.17 -16.24
C TYR A 86 -17.44 14.13 -17.13
N GLU A 87 -18.31 13.62 -18.01
CA GLU A 87 -19.19 14.44 -18.86
C GLU A 87 -20.49 14.83 -18.14
N HIS A 88 -20.76 14.24 -16.97
CA HIS A 88 -21.98 14.44 -16.21
C HIS A 88 -21.70 15.04 -14.83
N LEU A 89 -22.01 16.34 -14.67
CA LEU A 89 -21.83 17.08 -13.42
C LEU A 89 -22.51 16.41 -12.20
N ALA A 90 -23.63 15.72 -12.42
CA ALA A 90 -24.32 14.96 -11.38
C ALA A 90 -23.47 13.78 -10.84
N SER A 91 -22.74 13.09 -11.71
CA SER A 91 -21.83 12.00 -11.32
C SER A 91 -20.64 12.54 -10.51
N ILE A 92 -20.07 13.67 -10.92
CA ILE A 92 -19.02 14.36 -10.16
C ILE A 92 -19.53 14.81 -8.78
N ALA A 93 -20.76 15.33 -8.70
CA ALA A 93 -21.37 15.75 -7.45
C ALA A 93 -21.64 14.56 -6.51
N GLU A 94 -22.16 13.45 -7.02
CA GLU A 94 -22.37 12.20 -6.27
C GLU A 94 -21.05 11.68 -5.70
N TRP A 95 -20.00 11.62 -6.52
CA TRP A 95 -18.67 11.23 -6.05
C TRP A 95 -18.14 12.20 -5.00
N GLY A 96 -18.34 13.51 -5.20
CA GLY A 96 -17.99 14.54 -4.24
C GLY A 96 -18.69 14.36 -2.89
N GLN A 97 -19.96 13.97 -2.89
CA GLN A 97 -20.73 13.66 -1.69
C GLN A 97 -20.20 12.43 -0.97
N ALA A 98 -20.01 11.31 -1.69
CA ALA A 98 -19.47 10.08 -1.11
C ALA A 98 -18.07 10.31 -0.51
N ARG A 99 -17.25 11.17 -1.14
CA ARG A 99 -15.96 11.61 -0.57
C ARG A 99 -16.13 12.39 0.74
N GLN A 100 -17.13 13.28 0.83
CA GLN A 100 -17.39 14.01 2.08
C GLN A 100 -17.90 13.09 3.19
N GLU A 101 -18.69 12.08 2.86
CA GLU A 101 -19.13 11.07 3.83
C GLU A 101 -17.93 10.31 4.42
N VAL A 102 -16.97 9.90 3.59
CA VAL A 102 -15.70 9.33 4.07
C VAL A 102 -14.93 10.33 4.93
N ALA A 103 -14.81 11.59 4.52
CA ALA A 103 -14.11 12.62 5.29
C ALA A 103 -14.78 12.89 6.66
N ALA A 104 -16.11 12.82 6.74
CA ALA A 104 -16.88 13.01 7.96
C ALA A 104 -16.59 11.92 9.00
N LEU A 105 -16.29 10.68 8.59
CA LEU A 105 -15.85 9.61 9.49
C LEU A 105 -14.56 9.93 10.23
N PHE A 106 -13.76 10.86 9.70
CA PHE A 106 -12.53 11.36 10.33
C PHE A 106 -12.70 12.74 10.99
N GLY A 107 -13.93 13.22 11.15
CA GLY A 107 -14.23 14.48 11.83
C GLY A 107 -13.89 15.75 11.03
N LEU A 108 -13.79 15.66 9.70
CA LEU A 108 -13.40 16.78 8.84
C LEU A 108 -14.56 17.65 8.33
N SER A 109 -15.79 17.36 8.73
CA SER A 109 -16.97 18.09 8.27
C SER A 109 -16.96 19.59 8.66
N GLU A 110 -16.17 19.97 9.67
CA GLU A 110 -16.15 21.34 10.22
C GLU A 110 -14.74 21.94 10.41
N SER A 111 -13.66 21.18 10.16
CA SER A 111 -12.30 21.63 10.44
C SER A 111 -11.58 22.23 9.22
N THR A 112 -10.54 23.05 9.50
CA THR A 112 -9.59 23.50 8.47
C THR A 112 -8.49 22.46 8.21
N ASP A 113 -8.47 21.39 9.01
CA ASP A 113 -7.48 20.34 8.93
C ASP A 113 -7.62 19.54 7.63
N SER A 114 -6.49 19.06 7.13
CA SER A 114 -6.46 18.13 6.00
C SER A 114 -6.40 16.70 6.50
N LEU A 115 -7.15 15.77 5.88
CA LEU A 115 -7.00 14.36 6.18
C LEU A 115 -5.63 13.88 5.74
N SER A 116 -4.79 13.47 6.68
CA SER A 116 -3.51 12.88 6.33
C SER A 116 -3.73 11.46 5.78
N PHE A 117 -2.94 11.09 4.77
CA PHE A 117 -2.94 9.73 4.23
C PHE A 117 -2.66 8.67 5.31
N GLU A 118 -1.76 8.97 6.26
CA GLU A 118 -1.38 8.04 7.33
C GLU A 118 -2.53 7.78 8.29
N THR A 119 -3.29 8.83 8.62
CA THR A 119 -4.50 8.70 9.44
C THR A 119 -5.49 7.71 8.82
N ILE A 120 -5.67 7.76 7.50
CA ILE A 120 -6.56 6.82 6.79
C ILE A 120 -5.92 5.43 6.75
N LEU A 121 -4.63 5.34 6.45
CA LEU A 121 -3.90 4.07 6.32
C LEU A 121 -3.94 3.24 7.60
N GLU A 122 -3.94 3.91 8.75
CA GLU A 122 -3.92 3.30 10.08
C GLU A 122 -5.32 3.14 10.70
N SER A 123 -6.37 3.55 9.98
CA SER A 123 -7.76 3.45 10.43
C SER A 123 -8.35 2.04 10.29
N ASP A 124 -9.46 1.81 11.00
CA ASP A 124 -10.24 0.57 10.89
C ASP A 124 -10.82 0.36 9.47
N LEU A 125 -11.14 1.44 8.74
CA LEU A 125 -11.58 1.32 7.35
C LEU A 125 -10.52 0.65 6.48
N MET A 126 -9.23 0.94 6.67
CA MET A 126 -8.18 0.25 5.93
C MET A 126 -7.92 -1.16 6.45
N ALA A 127 -8.17 -1.41 7.73
CA ALA A 127 -8.09 -2.75 8.31
C ALA A 127 -9.12 -3.72 7.72
N GLU A 128 -10.27 -3.21 7.28
CA GLU A 128 -11.34 -3.99 6.64
C GLU A 128 -11.11 -4.25 5.14
N THR A 129 -10.05 -3.69 4.56
CA THR A 129 -9.64 -3.98 3.18
C THR A 129 -8.72 -5.20 3.11
N LEU A 130 -8.37 -5.63 1.89
CA LEU A 130 -7.36 -6.68 1.68
C LEU A 130 -5.95 -6.30 2.14
N TRP A 131 -5.72 -5.08 2.63
CA TRP A 131 -4.40 -4.61 3.07
C TRP A 131 -3.75 -5.45 4.19
N LYS A 132 -4.55 -6.22 4.96
CA LYS A 132 -4.08 -7.12 6.02
C LYS A 132 -3.92 -8.58 5.57
N GLU A 133 -4.19 -8.91 4.32
CA GLU A 133 -4.04 -10.28 3.82
C GLU A 133 -2.58 -10.77 3.90
N PRO A 134 -2.35 -12.08 4.10
CA PRO A 134 -1.01 -12.65 4.20
C PRO A 134 -0.07 -12.28 3.05
N GLU A 135 -0.59 -12.09 1.85
CA GLU A 135 0.15 -11.69 0.64
C GLU A 135 0.81 -10.30 0.73
N PHE A 136 0.46 -9.49 1.73
CA PHE A 136 1.06 -8.18 1.96
C PHE A 136 2.07 -8.18 3.10
N VAL A 137 2.22 -9.28 3.86
CA VAL A 137 3.16 -9.39 5.00
C VAL A 137 4.62 -9.19 4.57
N LEU A 138 5.37 -8.35 5.28
CA LEU A 138 6.74 -7.97 4.89
C LEU A 138 7.74 -9.13 5.02
N TRP A 139 7.66 -9.85 6.14
CA TRP A 139 8.62 -10.88 6.49
C TRP A 139 8.01 -11.99 7.33
N THR A 140 8.62 -13.16 7.23
CA THR A 140 8.46 -14.28 8.16
C THR A 140 9.74 -14.40 8.99
N ALA A 141 9.61 -14.54 10.30
CA ALA A 141 10.78 -14.78 11.15
C ALA A 141 11.18 -16.25 11.12
N MET A 142 12.47 -16.50 10.93
CA MET A 142 13.04 -17.84 11.07
C MET A 142 14.06 -17.83 12.21
N MET A 143 13.89 -18.78 13.12
CA MET A 143 14.88 -19.09 14.15
C MET A 143 15.81 -20.18 13.65
N MET A 144 17.11 -19.93 13.81
CA MET A 144 18.16 -20.90 13.55
C MET A 144 18.95 -21.12 14.84
N THR A 145 18.91 -22.34 15.36
CA THR A 145 19.71 -22.73 16.53
C THR A 145 21.19 -22.91 16.15
N LYS A 146 21.49 -23.20 14.87
CA LYS A 146 22.82 -23.13 14.25
C LYS A 146 22.68 -22.67 12.78
N PRO A 147 23.60 -21.83 12.26
CA PRO A 147 23.60 -21.47 10.83
C PRO A 147 23.55 -22.73 9.96
N GLY A 148 22.53 -22.84 9.11
CA GLY A 148 22.41 -23.89 8.10
C GLY A 148 21.96 -25.29 8.56
N LYS A 149 21.83 -25.58 9.86
CA LYS A 149 21.60 -26.97 10.33
C LYS A 149 20.21 -27.27 10.90
N ASP A 150 19.59 -26.33 11.61
CA ASP A 150 18.31 -26.54 12.28
C ASP A 150 17.41 -25.33 12.07
N LYS A 151 16.27 -25.56 11.41
CA LYS A 151 15.32 -24.52 10.98
C LYS A 151 14.02 -24.71 11.74
N ARG A 152 13.63 -23.75 12.57
CA ARG A 152 12.25 -23.67 13.09
C ARG A 152 11.65 -22.34 12.65
N SER A 153 10.59 -22.42 11.86
CA SER A 153 9.75 -21.26 11.58
C SER A 153 9.04 -20.87 12.88
N VAL A 154 9.24 -19.63 13.31
CA VAL A 154 8.45 -19.07 14.42
C VAL A 154 7.54 -18.04 13.80
N ALA A 155 6.25 -18.21 13.97
CA ALA A 155 5.28 -17.18 13.62
C ALA A 155 5.69 -15.90 14.36
N CYS A 156 6.18 -14.92 13.62
CA CYS A 156 6.45 -13.61 14.19
C CYS A 156 5.10 -12.92 14.36
N ASP A 157 4.89 -12.22 15.46
CA ASP A 157 3.70 -11.38 15.63
C ASP A 157 3.54 -10.45 14.41
N GLN A 158 2.44 -10.66 13.69
CA GLN A 158 2.09 -10.01 12.43
C GLN A 158 1.15 -8.82 12.65
N SER A 159 0.99 -8.37 13.90
CA SER A 159 0.00 -7.38 14.32
C SER A 159 0.15 -5.95 13.75
N GLY A 160 1.10 -5.71 12.83
CA GLY A 160 1.36 -4.38 12.27
C GLY A 160 1.56 -4.37 10.76
N ILE A 161 1.19 -3.25 10.14
CA ILE A 161 1.38 -3.00 8.70
C ILE A 161 2.88 -3.10 8.36
N PRO A 162 3.26 -3.97 7.41
CA PRO A 162 4.57 -4.09 6.76
C PRO A 162 5.25 -2.75 6.43
N ARG A 163 6.11 -2.25 7.33
CA ARG A 163 6.88 -1.01 7.12
C ARG A 163 8.39 -1.20 7.22
N LEU A 164 9.11 -0.61 6.27
CA LEU A 164 10.54 -0.35 6.37
C LEU A 164 10.76 1.09 6.84
N ILE A 165 11.83 1.33 7.59
CA ILE A 165 12.15 2.65 8.11
C ILE A 165 13.49 3.08 7.53
N VAL A 166 13.48 4.18 6.78
CA VAL A 166 14.66 4.85 6.23
C VAL A 166 14.86 6.15 6.99
N ASP A 167 15.49 6.03 8.15
CA ASP A 167 15.80 7.17 9.02
C ASP A 167 17.24 7.64 8.81
N ARG A 168 17.38 8.66 7.96
CA ARG A 168 18.69 9.28 7.68
C ARG A 168 19.19 10.18 8.79
N ASN A 169 18.35 10.53 9.75
CA ASN A 169 18.77 11.32 10.91
C ASN A 169 19.63 10.45 11.83
N ARG A 170 19.26 9.17 11.98
CA ARG A 170 20.03 8.20 12.77
C ARG A 170 21.26 7.67 12.02
N ASN A 171 21.16 7.47 10.71
CA ASN A 171 22.24 6.86 9.92
C ASN A 171 22.45 7.62 8.59
N PRO A 172 23.07 8.82 8.61
CA PRO A 172 23.15 9.68 7.42
C PRO A 172 23.98 9.10 6.28
N ASN A 173 24.92 8.20 6.61
CA ASN A 173 25.89 7.61 5.69
C ASN A 173 25.40 6.32 5.01
N LEU A 174 24.23 5.79 5.41
CA LEU A 174 23.68 4.58 4.79
C LEU A 174 22.99 4.91 3.48
N THR A 175 23.18 4.05 2.48
CA THR A 175 22.45 4.13 1.22
C THR A 175 21.01 3.64 1.40
N PHE A 176 20.10 3.97 0.47
CA PHE A 176 18.73 3.44 0.50
C PHE A 176 18.72 1.90 0.55
N ARG A 177 19.62 1.28 -0.24
CA ARG A 177 19.81 -0.17 -0.30
C ARG A 177 20.18 -0.74 1.06
N ASP A 178 21.06 -0.09 1.82
CA ASP A 178 21.47 -0.57 3.14
C ASP A 178 20.31 -0.56 4.13
N PHE A 179 19.51 0.51 4.14
CA PHE A 179 18.31 0.57 4.98
C PHE A 179 17.31 -0.54 4.64
N VAL A 180 17.08 -0.81 3.36
CA VAL A 180 16.15 -1.84 2.90
C VAL A 180 16.65 -3.25 3.22
N ARG A 181 17.95 -3.52 3.13
CA ARG A 181 18.52 -4.86 3.38
C ARG A 181 18.71 -5.19 4.86
N LYS A 182 19.01 -4.18 5.69
CA LYS A 182 19.35 -4.36 7.12
C LYS A 182 18.31 -5.16 7.93
N PRO A 183 16.99 -5.04 7.70
CA PRO A 183 15.99 -5.87 8.38
C PRO A 183 16.12 -7.36 8.09
N PHE A 184 16.64 -7.74 6.93
CA PHE A 184 16.74 -9.12 6.43
C PHE A 184 18.11 -9.76 6.70
N SER A 185 18.98 -9.11 7.46
CA SER A 185 20.27 -9.66 7.84
C SER A 185 20.15 -10.65 9.01
N TYR A 186 21.11 -11.58 9.12
CA TYR A 186 21.28 -12.40 10.31
C TYR A 186 21.52 -11.53 11.54
N LYS A 187 20.90 -11.88 12.66
CA LYS A 187 21.07 -11.24 13.96
C LYS A 187 21.31 -12.29 15.02
N LEU A 188 22.38 -12.13 15.79
CA LEU A 188 22.64 -12.98 16.95
C LEU A 188 21.98 -12.36 18.19
N LYS A 189 21.13 -13.13 18.87
CA LYS A 189 20.50 -12.72 20.13
C LYS A 189 20.48 -13.91 21.09
N HIS A 190 21.08 -13.76 22.27
CA HIS A 190 21.19 -14.81 23.29
C HIS A 190 21.70 -16.17 22.76
N GLY A 191 22.74 -16.16 21.92
CA GLY A 191 23.31 -17.37 21.33
C GLY A 191 22.48 -18.01 20.21
N THR A 192 21.29 -17.47 19.90
CA THR A 192 20.43 -17.93 18.81
C THR A 192 20.54 -16.96 17.62
N THR A 193 20.64 -17.51 16.41
CA THR A 193 20.65 -16.71 15.19
C THR A 193 19.24 -16.55 14.66
N TYR A 194 18.84 -15.31 14.41
CA TYR A 194 17.55 -14.95 13.85
C TYR A 194 17.76 -14.35 12.47
N VAL A 195 16.89 -14.69 11.54
CA VAL A 195 16.81 -14.01 10.26
C VAL A 195 15.34 -13.68 9.99
N ARG A 196 15.08 -12.46 9.52
CA ARG A 196 13.80 -12.13 8.91
C ARG A 196 13.93 -12.43 7.44
N MET A 197 13.11 -13.33 6.93
CA MET A 197 13.06 -13.62 5.50
C MET A 197 11.94 -12.78 4.90
N SER A 198 12.17 -12.15 3.76
CA SER A 198 11.09 -11.47 3.05
C SER A 198 9.99 -12.49 2.72
N ALA A 199 8.75 -12.15 3.01
CA ALA A 199 7.58 -12.93 2.60
C ALA A 199 7.09 -12.51 1.20
N GLU A 200 7.94 -11.80 0.45
CA GLU A 200 7.66 -11.31 -0.91
C GLU A 200 6.34 -10.55 -1.05
N PRO A 201 6.08 -9.54 -0.18
CA PRO A 201 4.80 -8.85 -0.19
C PRO A 201 4.51 -8.19 -1.54
N ARG A 202 3.25 -8.01 -1.88
CA ARG A 202 2.86 -7.25 -3.08
C ARG A 202 3.15 -5.76 -2.96
N PHE A 203 3.03 -5.20 -1.75
CA PHE A 203 3.31 -3.80 -1.46
C PHE A 203 4.22 -3.64 -0.26
N ILE A 204 4.99 -2.56 -0.26
CA ILE A 204 5.88 -2.22 0.86
C ILE A 204 5.73 -0.74 1.17
N ARG A 205 5.41 -0.45 2.43
CA ARG A 205 5.50 0.90 2.99
C ARG A 205 6.93 1.17 3.43
N VAL A 206 7.48 2.31 3.04
CA VAL A 206 8.74 2.82 3.60
C VAL A 206 8.51 4.21 4.15
N ASP A 207 8.75 4.36 5.45
CA ASP A 207 8.75 5.64 6.11
C ASP A 207 10.14 6.27 5.90
N TYR A 208 10.22 7.37 5.16
CA TYR A 208 11.47 8.03 4.83
C TYR A 208 11.60 9.34 5.60
N SER A 209 12.63 9.46 6.43
CA SER A 209 12.91 10.68 7.18
C SER A 209 14.32 11.20 6.93
N THR A 210 14.42 12.52 6.85
CA THR A 210 15.68 13.27 6.72
C THR A 210 15.56 14.60 7.46
N LYS A 211 16.68 15.27 7.71
CA LYS A 211 16.73 16.53 8.47
C LYS A 211 17.13 17.69 7.56
N PRO A 212 16.75 18.93 7.90
CA PRO A 212 17.28 20.11 7.23
C PRO A 212 18.81 20.07 7.17
N GLY A 213 19.37 20.40 6.00
CA GLY A 213 20.82 20.37 5.75
C GLY A 213 21.40 19.00 5.38
N LEU A 214 20.62 17.92 5.45
CA LEU A 214 21.01 16.63 4.87
C LEU A 214 20.33 16.46 3.51
N ALA A 215 21.11 16.41 2.43
CA ALA A 215 20.58 16.22 1.09
C ALA A 215 19.74 14.94 1.03
N ALA A 216 18.55 14.96 0.41
CA ALA A 216 17.72 13.77 0.24
C ALA A 216 18.46 12.69 -0.57
N LEU A 217 18.04 11.43 -0.45
CA LEU A 217 18.61 10.37 -1.30
C LEU A 217 18.17 10.60 -2.75
N PRO A 218 19.05 10.36 -3.74
CA PRO A 218 18.70 10.56 -5.15
C PRO A 218 17.53 9.68 -5.55
N PHE A 219 16.57 10.22 -6.32
CA PHE A 219 15.41 9.46 -6.81
C PHE A 219 15.81 8.19 -7.55
N SER A 220 16.93 8.20 -8.28
CA SER A 220 17.49 7.03 -8.96
C SER A 220 17.76 5.84 -8.03
N THR A 221 18.05 6.10 -6.74
CA THR A 221 18.28 5.07 -5.72
C THR A 221 17.02 4.61 -5.01
N ILE A 222 15.92 5.37 -5.15
CA ILE A 222 14.67 5.14 -4.42
C ILE A 222 13.60 4.55 -5.34
N LYS A 223 13.65 4.85 -6.64
CA LYS A 223 12.63 4.44 -7.62
C LYS A 223 12.46 2.93 -7.70
N ASN A 224 13.55 2.18 -7.62
CA ASN A 224 13.56 0.73 -7.72
C ASN A 224 14.37 0.17 -6.58
N ILE A 225 13.84 -0.84 -5.90
CA ILE A 225 14.57 -1.55 -4.87
C ILE A 225 14.56 -3.03 -5.10
N LYS A 226 15.61 -3.65 -4.57
CA LYS A 226 15.77 -5.08 -4.50
C LYS A 226 15.73 -5.52 -3.07
N ILE A 227 14.81 -6.43 -2.78
CA ILE A 227 14.67 -7.00 -1.44
C ILE A 227 15.17 -8.44 -1.48
N PRO A 228 16.09 -8.81 -0.58
CA PRO A 228 16.57 -10.18 -0.54
C PRO A 228 15.43 -11.12 -0.14
N ILE A 229 15.22 -12.13 -0.97
CA ILE A 229 14.45 -13.33 -0.67
C ILE A 229 15.49 -14.37 -0.25
N VAL A 230 15.46 -14.75 1.02
CA VAL A 230 16.35 -15.81 1.50
C VAL A 230 15.69 -17.13 1.13
N GLU A 231 16.20 -17.79 0.08
CA GLU A 231 15.91 -19.20 -0.14
C GLU A 231 16.80 -20.04 0.76
N LEU A 232 16.24 -21.16 1.23
CA LEU A 232 16.87 -22.08 2.17
C LEU A 232 18.13 -22.79 1.65
N ASN A 233 18.54 -22.49 0.42
CA ASN A 233 19.48 -23.22 -0.43
C ASN A 233 20.72 -22.36 -0.79
N ASP A 234 21.03 -21.33 -0.01
CA ASP A 234 22.17 -20.40 -0.17
C ASP A 234 22.21 -19.58 -1.49
N SER A 235 21.26 -19.76 -2.41
CA SER A 235 21.07 -18.82 -3.53
C SER A 235 20.25 -17.61 -3.06
N ALA A 236 20.92 -16.48 -2.91
CA ALA A 236 20.25 -15.21 -2.60
C ALA A 236 19.44 -14.78 -3.82
N LYS A 237 18.11 -14.96 -3.78
CA LYS A 237 17.21 -14.34 -4.76
C LYS A 237 16.88 -12.92 -4.32
N GLU A 238 16.57 -12.07 -5.28
CA GLU A 238 16.16 -10.70 -5.02
C GLU A 238 14.81 -10.45 -5.71
N CYS A 239 13.85 -9.89 -4.98
CA CYS A 239 12.59 -9.42 -5.53
C CYS A 239 12.72 -7.96 -5.95
N TRP A 240 12.23 -7.62 -7.13
CA TRP A 240 12.18 -6.26 -7.63
C TRP A 240 10.88 -5.56 -7.23
N TYR A 241 11.03 -4.33 -6.75
CA TYR A 241 9.94 -3.43 -6.43
C TYR A 241 10.16 -2.08 -7.10
N THR A 242 9.08 -1.50 -7.60
CA THR A 242 9.05 -0.18 -8.23
C THR A 242 8.20 0.74 -7.37
N LEU A 243 8.66 1.99 -7.24
CA LEU A 243 7.98 3.02 -6.51
C LEU A 243 6.61 3.28 -7.15
N PHE A 244 5.56 3.10 -6.36
CA PHE A 244 4.18 3.28 -6.79
C PHE A 244 3.66 4.66 -6.42
N ALA A 245 3.89 5.09 -5.17
CA ALA A 245 3.43 6.39 -4.68
C ALA A 245 4.42 7.04 -3.71
N VAL A 246 4.41 8.37 -3.67
CA VAL A 246 5.12 9.19 -2.69
C VAL A 246 4.12 10.13 -2.05
N VAL A 247 4.04 10.07 -0.72
CA VAL A 247 3.16 10.90 0.08
C VAL A 247 4.02 11.77 0.99
N SER A 248 4.05 13.07 0.72
CA SER A 248 4.74 14.00 1.63
C SER A 248 3.87 14.23 2.86
N LEU A 249 4.42 13.97 4.03
CA LEU A 249 3.82 14.40 5.29
C LEU A 249 4.22 15.86 5.50
N GLN A 250 3.27 16.71 5.89
CA GLN A 250 3.61 18.08 6.27
C GLN A 250 4.46 18.08 7.55
N GLU A 251 5.31 19.11 7.68
CA GLU A 251 6.54 19.20 8.48
C GLU A 251 6.44 19.06 10.02
N THR A 252 5.38 18.50 10.59
CA THR A 252 5.24 18.51 12.05
C THR A 252 5.99 17.43 12.81
N ARG A 253 6.66 16.44 12.17
CA ARG A 253 7.76 15.62 12.81
C ARG A 253 8.36 14.49 11.95
N SER A 254 7.81 14.16 10.80
CA SER A 254 8.26 13.02 9.97
C SER A 254 8.42 13.42 8.50
N GLY A 255 9.44 12.87 7.83
CA GLY A 255 9.65 13.06 6.39
C GLY A 255 8.62 12.27 5.55
N PRO A 256 8.72 12.31 4.19
CA PRO A 256 7.71 11.72 3.33
C PRO A 256 7.57 10.19 3.52
N THR A 257 6.34 9.70 3.53
CA THR A 257 6.02 8.28 3.45
C THR A 257 5.97 7.85 1.98
N ARG A 258 6.50 6.67 1.67
CA ARG A 258 6.61 6.17 0.30
C ARG A 258 6.04 4.75 0.22
N LEU A 259 5.45 4.40 -0.92
CA LEU A 259 4.86 3.09 -1.18
C LEU A 259 5.44 2.48 -2.45
N TRP A 260 5.82 1.21 -2.40
CA TRP A 260 6.31 0.46 -3.54
C TRP A 260 5.38 -0.71 -3.84
N ALA A 261 5.24 -1.02 -5.12
CA ALA A 261 4.55 -2.19 -5.62
C ALA A 261 5.56 -3.16 -6.25
N ARG A 262 5.28 -4.45 -6.14
CA ARG A 262 6.06 -5.49 -6.82
C ARG A 262 5.70 -5.52 -8.30
N ASP A 263 6.71 -5.40 -9.15
CA ASP A 263 6.55 -5.68 -10.58
C ASP A 263 6.65 -7.20 -10.79
N ARG A 264 5.66 -7.81 -11.44
CA ARG A 264 5.72 -9.22 -11.85
C ARG A 264 6.20 -9.24 -13.29
N THR A 265 7.52 -9.31 -13.48
CA THR A 265 8.12 -9.83 -14.71
C THR A 265 8.24 -11.33 -14.63
#